data_AF-A0A2H0XC29-F1
#
_entry.id   AF-A0A2H0XC29-F1
#
_cell.length_a   1.000
_cell.length_b   1.000
_cell.length_c   1.000
_cell.angle_alpha   90.00
_cell.angle_beta   90.00
_cell.angle_gamma   90.00
#
_symmetry.space_group_name_H-M   'P 1'
#
loop_
_entity.id
_entity.type
_entity.pdbx_description
1 polymer ?
#
loop_
_entity_poly.entity_id
_entity_poly.type
_entity_poly.pdbx_seq_one_letter_code
_entity_poly.pdbx_strand_id
1 'polypeptide(L)'
;MEKPYLRKLEDVGVFEIWEVDGMYVRSNLNREFTNFGQHFRFPFIPKHQFWIDEENSNNETTYYVNHMLVEWHLMDRGADYDTAITKADKQEQAERKKSALMEKVRTEITSTNTKIPKEVYVHKLTGSESPQIWIVNGELVRDLYFIDFTEGGHHFVYDFVPYNKVWLDNDLVPAEREFVLLHELHERYLMFKGMDYNHAHNSSSYIEYQCRCNPGLLSKSLEKEITNNALIKPEFVSAIA
;
A
#
# COMPACT_ATOMS: atom_id res chain seq x y z
N MET A 1 -6.64 26.43 5.40
CA MET A 1 -7.36 25.35 4.72
C MET A 1 -7.98 24.50 5.80
N GLU A 2 -9.22 24.06 5.63
CA GLU A 2 -9.85 23.13 6.58
C GLU A 2 -9.30 21.73 6.32
N LYS A 3 -9.11 20.92 7.38
CA LYS A 3 -8.74 19.51 7.21
C LYS A 3 -9.83 18.78 6.40
N PRO A 4 -9.48 17.80 5.54
CA PRO A 4 -8.16 17.19 5.36
C PRO A 4 -7.28 17.84 4.27
N TYR A 5 -7.70 18.96 3.67
CA TYR A 5 -7.00 19.54 2.53
C TYR A 5 -5.65 20.16 2.92
N LEU A 6 -4.60 19.80 2.18
CA LEU A 6 -3.28 20.41 2.30
C LEU A 6 -3.06 21.45 1.22
N ARG A 7 -3.27 21.06 -0.04
CA ARG A 7 -3.22 21.96 -1.20
C ARG A 7 -3.98 21.39 -2.40
N LYS A 8 -4.44 22.30 -3.26
CA LYS A 8 -4.94 21.92 -4.59
C LYS A 8 -3.76 21.66 -5.52
N LEU A 9 -3.74 20.53 -6.20
CA LEU A 9 -2.70 20.15 -7.14
C LEU A 9 -3.00 20.75 -8.52
N GLU A 10 -4.17 20.44 -9.07
CA GLU A 10 -4.61 20.92 -10.39
C GLU A 10 -6.12 20.76 -10.60
N ASP A 11 -6.60 21.21 -11.77
CA ASP A 11 -7.95 20.99 -12.27
C ASP A 11 -7.90 20.16 -13.56
N VAL A 12 -8.68 19.09 -13.62
CA VAL A 12 -8.80 18.23 -14.81
C VAL A 12 -10.25 18.23 -15.27
N GLY A 13 -10.55 19.10 -16.24
CA GLY A 13 -11.92 19.30 -16.71
C GLY A 13 -12.81 19.87 -15.61
N VAL A 14 -13.74 19.05 -15.10
CA VAL A 14 -14.63 19.41 -13.98
C VAL A 14 -14.14 18.94 -12.62
N PHE A 15 -13.04 18.18 -12.58
CA PHE A 15 -12.52 17.58 -11.36
C PHE A 15 -11.44 18.46 -10.73
N GLU A 16 -11.56 18.68 -9.43
CA GLU A 16 -10.49 19.28 -8.63
C GLU A 16 -9.62 18.19 -8.01
N ILE A 17 -8.31 18.28 -8.20
CA ILE A 17 -7.35 17.32 -7.65
C ILE A 17 -6.72 17.93 -6.39
N TRP A 18 -6.86 17.24 -5.26
CA TRP A 18 -6.41 17.70 -3.95
C TRP A 18 -5.39 16.75 -3.35
N GLU A 19 -4.31 17.31 -2.82
CA GLU A 19 -3.43 16.62 -1.88
C GLU A 19 -4.03 16.76 -0.47
N VAL A 20 -4.13 15.65 0.26
CA VAL A 20 -4.78 15.58 1.58
C VAL A 20 -3.88 14.94 2.63
N ASP A 21 -4.14 15.29 3.89
CA ASP A 21 -3.53 14.68 5.09
C ASP A 21 -4.13 13.27 5.27
N GLY A 22 -3.52 12.25 4.64
CA GLY A 22 -4.00 10.87 4.67
C GLY A 22 -4.06 10.28 6.08
N MET A 23 -3.09 10.62 6.93
CA MET A 23 -3.10 10.25 8.34
C MET A 23 -4.38 10.76 9.03
N TYR A 24 -4.79 12.01 8.78
CA TYR A 24 -6.05 12.53 9.29
C TYR A 24 -7.26 11.80 8.70
N VAL A 25 -7.27 11.51 7.39
CA VAL A 25 -8.37 10.77 6.76
C VAL A 25 -8.52 9.38 7.40
N ARG A 26 -7.43 8.62 7.54
CA ARG A 26 -7.41 7.29 8.19
C ARG A 26 -7.87 7.34 9.63
N SER A 27 -7.46 8.38 10.37
CA SER A 27 -7.76 8.50 11.80
C SER A 27 -9.18 8.98 12.09
N ASN A 28 -9.82 9.72 11.16
CA ASN A 28 -11.07 10.45 11.46
C ASN A 28 -12.23 10.14 10.51
N LEU A 29 -11.96 9.72 9.27
CA LEU A 29 -12.98 9.55 8.24
C LEU A 29 -13.12 8.07 7.83
N ASN A 30 -12.03 7.46 7.38
CA ASN A 30 -12.02 6.07 6.95
C ASN A 30 -10.61 5.49 6.98
N ARG A 31 -10.42 4.46 7.81
CA ARG A 31 -9.14 3.77 8.03
C ARG A 31 -8.57 3.05 6.81
N GLU A 32 -9.41 2.76 5.80
CA GLU A 32 -9.03 2.05 4.57
C GLU A 32 -8.59 3.02 3.45
N PHE A 33 -8.45 4.32 3.76
CA PHE A 33 -7.93 5.29 2.80
C PHE A 33 -6.41 5.18 2.67
N THR A 34 -5.95 4.70 1.52
CA THR A 34 -4.52 4.53 1.21
C THR A 34 -4.05 5.64 0.27
N ASN A 35 -3.68 5.33 -0.98
CA ASN A 35 -2.92 6.27 -1.82
C ASN A 35 -3.78 7.40 -2.40
N PHE A 36 -5.00 7.08 -2.80
CA PHE A 36 -5.93 8.01 -3.42
C PHE A 36 -7.37 7.54 -3.28
N GLY A 37 -8.32 8.44 -3.57
CA GLY A 37 -9.74 8.12 -3.51
C GLY A 37 -10.63 9.11 -4.25
N GLN A 38 -11.79 8.60 -4.65
CA GLN A 38 -12.85 9.36 -5.31
C GLN A 38 -14.23 9.04 -4.71
N HIS A 39 -15.20 9.89 -5.00
CA HIS A 39 -16.55 9.90 -4.40
C HIS A 39 -17.27 8.55 -4.34
N PHE A 40 -17.24 7.75 -5.39
CA PHE A 40 -17.96 6.47 -5.43
C PHE A 40 -17.33 5.41 -4.52
N ARG A 41 -16.02 5.45 -4.32
CA ARG A 41 -15.31 4.58 -3.37
C ARG A 41 -15.42 5.12 -1.95
N PHE A 42 -15.33 6.44 -1.79
CA PHE A 42 -15.36 7.13 -0.51
C PHE A 42 -16.42 8.24 -0.54
N PRO A 43 -17.67 7.97 -0.12
CA PRO A 43 -18.79 8.93 -0.24
C PRO A 43 -18.60 10.26 0.50
N PHE A 44 -17.66 10.34 1.43
CA PHE A 44 -17.28 11.59 2.11
C PHE A 44 -16.45 12.53 1.22
N ILE A 45 -15.84 12.02 0.14
CA ILE A 45 -15.15 12.84 -0.86
C ILE A 45 -16.20 13.51 -1.75
N PRO A 46 -16.12 14.83 -2.00
CA PRO A 46 -17.07 15.51 -2.88
C PRO A 46 -17.12 14.92 -4.30
N LYS A 47 -18.30 14.94 -4.95
CA LYS A 47 -18.55 14.25 -6.23
C LYS A 47 -17.53 14.53 -7.34
N HIS A 48 -17.01 15.75 -7.41
CA HIS A 48 -16.06 16.20 -8.43
C HIS A 48 -14.67 16.50 -7.85
N GLN A 49 -14.30 15.79 -6.79
CA GLN A 49 -12.97 15.86 -6.22
C GLN A 49 -12.30 14.50 -6.23
N PHE A 50 -11.00 14.53 -6.49
CA PHE A 50 -10.09 13.41 -6.28
C PHE A 50 -9.11 13.80 -5.20
N TRP A 51 -8.95 12.91 -4.22
CA TRP A 51 -8.02 13.10 -3.12
C TRP A 51 -6.83 12.16 -3.31
N ILE A 52 -5.64 12.70 -3.19
CA ILE A 52 -4.37 11.97 -3.24
C ILE A 52 -3.68 12.22 -1.90
N ASP A 53 -3.25 11.15 -1.24
CA ASP A 53 -2.51 11.24 0.01
C ASP A 53 -1.16 11.95 -0.20
N GLU A 54 -0.74 12.78 0.75
CA GLU A 54 0.55 13.48 0.75
C GLU A 54 1.74 12.53 0.61
N GLU A 55 1.58 11.30 1.10
CA GLU A 55 2.58 10.22 1.02
C GLU A 55 2.94 9.88 -0.44
N ASN A 56 2.06 10.18 -1.42
CA ASN A 56 2.19 9.75 -2.81
C ASN A 56 2.67 10.82 -3.80
N SER A 57 3.19 11.94 -3.30
CA SER A 57 3.19 13.21 -4.04
C SER A 57 4.26 13.36 -5.12
N ASN A 58 5.21 12.43 -5.30
CA ASN A 58 6.43 12.78 -6.02
C ASN A 58 6.66 12.20 -7.42
N ASN A 59 5.84 11.30 -7.98
CA ASN A 59 5.89 10.98 -9.43
C ASN A 59 4.66 10.22 -10.00
N GLU A 60 3.69 9.80 -9.17
CA GLU A 60 2.61 8.90 -9.62
C GLU A 60 1.24 9.57 -9.76
N THR A 61 1.11 10.85 -9.42
CA THR A 61 -0.14 11.63 -9.49
C THR A 61 -0.89 11.42 -10.81
N THR A 62 -0.19 11.41 -11.94
CA THR A 62 -0.81 11.19 -13.26
C THR A 62 -1.45 9.81 -13.39
N TYR A 63 -0.84 8.76 -12.83
CA TYR A 63 -1.43 7.41 -12.84
C TYR A 63 -2.71 7.40 -12.02
N TYR A 64 -2.68 7.95 -10.81
CA TYR A 64 -3.83 8.00 -9.90
C TYR A 64 -4.99 8.83 -10.44
N VAL A 65 -4.70 10.00 -11.02
CA VAL A 65 -5.74 10.84 -11.65
C VAL A 65 -6.38 10.11 -12.82
N ASN A 66 -5.59 9.49 -13.69
CA ASN A 66 -6.13 8.73 -14.82
C ASN A 66 -6.95 7.51 -14.36
N HIS A 67 -6.49 6.82 -13.32
CA HIS A 67 -7.20 5.71 -12.69
C HIS A 67 -8.58 6.17 -12.17
N MET A 68 -8.60 7.21 -11.34
CA MET A 68 -9.85 7.75 -10.78
C MET A 68 -10.80 8.29 -11.84
N LEU A 69 -10.29 8.89 -12.93
CA LEU A 69 -11.12 9.30 -14.06
C LEU A 69 -11.83 8.10 -14.70
N VAL A 70 -11.12 6.99 -14.92
CA VAL A 70 -11.70 5.77 -15.50
C VAL A 70 -12.75 5.18 -14.58
N GLU A 71 -12.41 5.00 -13.29
CA GLU A 71 -13.38 4.50 -12.30
C GLU A 71 -14.62 5.38 -12.27
N TRP A 72 -14.44 6.69 -12.07
CA TRP A 72 -15.53 7.63 -11.91
C TRP A 72 -16.45 7.63 -13.13
N HIS A 73 -15.89 7.67 -14.35
CA HIS A 73 -16.70 7.67 -15.57
C HIS A 73 -17.49 6.38 -15.78
N LEU A 74 -16.96 5.24 -15.35
CA LEU A 74 -17.66 3.97 -15.42
C LEU A 74 -18.77 3.89 -14.38
N MET A 75 -18.47 4.28 -13.14
CA MET A 75 -19.42 4.22 -12.02
C MET A 75 -20.54 5.25 -12.15
N ASP A 76 -20.27 6.48 -12.64
CA ASP A 76 -21.31 7.48 -12.94
C ASP A 76 -22.26 7.03 -14.05
N ARG A 77 -21.83 6.08 -14.91
CA ARG A 77 -22.66 5.41 -15.92
C ARG A 77 -23.32 4.12 -15.41
N GLY A 78 -23.18 3.80 -14.13
CA GLY A 78 -23.82 2.66 -13.48
C GLY A 78 -23.07 1.33 -13.56
N ALA A 79 -21.78 1.33 -13.92
CA ALA A 79 -20.96 0.14 -13.73
C ALA A 79 -20.76 -0.15 -12.24
N ASP A 80 -20.70 -1.43 -11.88
CA ASP A 80 -20.26 -1.85 -10.54
C ASP A 80 -18.78 -1.55 -10.31
N TYR A 81 -18.39 -1.55 -9.04
CA TYR A 81 -17.03 -1.23 -8.60
C TYR A 81 -16.00 -2.20 -9.18
N ASP A 82 -16.24 -3.50 -9.11
CA ASP A 82 -15.32 -4.54 -9.59
C ASP A 82 -15.00 -4.37 -11.09
N THR A 83 -16.01 -4.03 -11.89
CA THR A 83 -15.85 -3.73 -13.31
C THR A 83 -15.06 -2.44 -13.53
N ALA A 84 -15.30 -1.42 -12.70
CA ALA A 84 -14.63 -0.13 -12.80
C ALA A 84 -13.14 -0.23 -12.45
N ILE A 85 -12.81 -0.82 -11.31
CA ILE A 85 -11.43 -1.00 -10.85
C ILE A 85 -10.63 -1.88 -11.82
N THR A 86 -11.17 -3.02 -12.24
CA THR A 86 -10.48 -3.91 -13.21
C THR A 86 -10.08 -3.19 -14.49
N LYS A 87 -10.92 -2.24 -14.97
CA LYS A 87 -10.63 -1.45 -16.17
C LYS A 87 -9.61 -0.35 -15.90
N ALA A 88 -9.70 0.31 -14.74
CA ALA A 88 -8.76 1.33 -14.31
C ALA A 88 -7.36 0.72 -14.13
N ASP A 89 -7.24 -0.43 -13.43
CA ASP A 89 -6.00 -1.18 -13.25
C ASP A 89 -5.35 -1.53 -14.59
N LYS A 90 -6.15 -2.06 -15.52
CA LYS A 90 -5.66 -2.44 -16.84
C LYS A 90 -5.10 -1.24 -17.60
N GLN A 91 -5.74 -0.07 -17.49
CA GLN A 91 -5.27 1.14 -18.12
C GLN A 91 -3.99 1.65 -17.46
N GLU A 92 -3.97 1.74 -16.13
CA GLU A 92 -2.80 2.20 -15.39
C GLU A 92 -1.59 1.28 -15.63
N GLN A 93 -1.76 -0.04 -15.57
CA GLN A 93 -0.69 -0.99 -15.90
C GLN A 93 -0.16 -0.80 -17.33
N ALA A 94 -1.03 -0.46 -18.29
CA ALA A 94 -0.61 -0.21 -19.66
C ALA A 94 0.24 1.07 -19.77
N GLU A 95 -0.04 2.10 -18.97
CA GLU A 95 0.76 3.32 -18.92
C GLU A 95 2.08 3.12 -18.15
N ARG A 96 2.03 2.47 -16.97
CA ARG A 96 3.23 2.13 -16.18
C ARG A 96 4.25 1.32 -16.96
N LYS A 97 3.80 0.39 -17.80
CA LYS A 97 4.67 -0.40 -18.70
C LYS A 97 5.44 0.43 -19.72
N LYS A 98 5.10 1.71 -19.93
CA LYS A 98 5.80 2.66 -20.80
C LYS A 98 6.80 3.52 -20.04
N SER A 99 6.90 3.38 -18.70
CA SER A 99 7.81 4.18 -17.88
C SER A 99 9.27 3.89 -18.26
N ALA A 100 10.13 4.91 -18.22
CA ALA A 100 11.56 4.76 -18.49
C ALA A 100 12.23 3.79 -17.49
N LEU A 101 11.70 3.74 -16.27
CA LEU A 101 12.10 2.80 -15.23
C LEU A 101 11.83 1.35 -15.67
N MET A 102 10.63 1.09 -16.22
CA MET A 102 10.27 -0.24 -16.74
C MET A 102 11.12 -0.66 -17.93
N GLU A 103 11.44 0.27 -18.84
CA GLU A 103 12.36 -0.03 -19.95
C GLU A 103 13.74 -0.44 -19.44
N LYS A 104 14.31 0.29 -18.47
CA LYS A 104 15.59 -0.08 -17.86
C LYS A 104 15.53 -1.47 -17.22
N VAL A 105 14.53 -1.73 -16.39
CA VAL A 105 14.42 -2.98 -15.65
C VAL A 105 14.19 -4.18 -16.59
N ARG A 106 13.43 -4.02 -17.67
CA ARG A 106 13.25 -5.07 -18.70
C ARG A 106 14.56 -5.50 -19.37
N THR A 107 15.49 -4.56 -19.57
CA THR A 107 16.80 -4.89 -20.17
C THR A 107 17.70 -5.67 -19.20
N GLU A 108 17.50 -5.51 -17.88
CA GLU A 108 18.30 -6.14 -16.84
C GLU A 108 17.71 -7.49 -16.38
N ILE A 109 16.38 -7.63 -16.38
CA ILE A 109 15.67 -8.89 -16.14
C ILE A 109 15.71 -9.71 -17.43
N THR A 110 16.86 -10.32 -17.72
CA THR A 110 16.95 -11.35 -18.75
C THR A 110 16.12 -12.57 -18.34
N SER A 111 15.28 -13.04 -19.25
CA SER A 111 14.37 -14.16 -19.09
C SER A 111 15.10 -15.39 -18.55
N THR A 112 14.98 -15.68 -17.25
CA THR A 112 15.10 -17.00 -16.59
C THR A 112 15.38 -16.94 -15.09
N ASN A 113 15.59 -15.78 -14.46
CA ASN A 113 15.80 -15.72 -13.02
C ASN A 113 14.71 -14.93 -12.29
N THR A 114 13.99 -15.60 -11.38
CA THR A 114 13.01 -15.13 -10.39
C THR A 114 13.59 -14.17 -9.35
N LYS A 115 14.61 -13.38 -9.72
CA LYS A 115 15.35 -12.54 -8.80
C LYS A 115 14.73 -11.14 -8.77
N ILE A 116 14.26 -10.75 -7.60
CA ILE A 116 13.76 -9.39 -7.33
C ILE A 116 14.87 -8.39 -7.67
N PRO A 117 14.62 -7.36 -8.51
CA PRO A 117 15.60 -6.34 -8.84
C PRO A 117 16.14 -5.67 -7.58
N LYS A 118 17.44 -5.35 -7.56
CA LYS A 118 18.07 -4.70 -6.40
C LYS A 118 17.49 -3.31 -6.17
N GLU A 119 17.00 -2.68 -7.24
CA GLU A 119 16.35 -1.37 -7.30
C GLU A 119 15.06 -1.33 -6.48
N VAL A 120 14.43 -2.49 -6.22
CA VAL A 120 13.28 -2.59 -5.33
C VAL A 120 13.69 -2.27 -3.89
N TYR A 121 14.92 -2.61 -3.47
CA TYR A 121 15.35 -2.41 -2.08
C TYR A 121 15.94 -1.01 -1.90
N VAL A 122 15.27 -0.17 -1.11
CA VAL A 122 15.75 1.20 -0.81
C VAL A 122 16.58 1.20 0.46
N HIS A 123 16.02 0.71 1.57
CA HIS A 123 16.69 0.75 2.87
C HIS A 123 16.23 -0.39 3.79
N LYS A 124 17.17 -1.11 4.43
CA LYS A 124 16.84 -2.09 5.48
C LYS A 124 16.72 -1.36 6.82
N LEU A 125 15.57 -1.47 7.47
CA LEU A 125 15.41 -0.95 8.84
C LEU A 125 16.17 -1.83 9.84
N THR A 126 16.71 -1.20 10.89
CA THR A 126 17.36 -1.89 12.00
C THR A 126 16.31 -2.33 13.03
N GLY A 127 16.67 -3.26 13.92
CA GLY A 127 15.80 -3.69 15.03
C GLY A 127 15.11 -5.04 14.84
N SER A 128 15.21 -5.66 13.66
CA SER A 128 14.78 -7.06 13.46
C SER A 128 15.61 -7.76 12.38
N GLU A 129 16.16 -8.93 12.72
CA GLU A 129 16.81 -9.82 11.74
C GLU A 129 15.86 -10.88 11.16
N SER A 130 14.75 -11.15 11.85
CA SER A 130 13.74 -12.14 11.47
C SER A 130 12.38 -11.69 12.01
N PRO A 131 11.53 -11.01 11.20
CA PRO A 131 11.68 -10.80 9.76
C PRO A 131 12.59 -9.61 9.46
N GLN A 132 13.23 -9.61 8.29
CA GLN A 132 13.96 -8.45 7.80
C GLN A 132 12.95 -7.40 7.30
N ILE A 133 13.03 -6.20 7.85
CA ILE A 133 12.13 -5.11 7.47
C ILE A 133 12.82 -4.22 6.44
N TRP A 134 12.19 -4.02 5.29
CA TRP A 134 12.73 -3.26 4.18
C TRP A 134 11.77 -2.15 3.77
N ILE A 135 12.29 -0.93 3.67
CA ILE A 135 11.70 0.10 2.82
C ILE A 135 12.02 -0.27 1.37
N VAL A 136 10.99 -0.35 0.54
CA VAL A 136 11.09 -0.72 -0.88
C VAL A 136 10.59 0.40 -1.78
N ASN A 137 11.02 0.38 -3.04
CA ASN A 137 10.51 1.27 -4.08
C ASN A 137 9.09 0.83 -4.47
N GLY A 138 8.07 1.46 -3.89
CA GLY A 138 6.66 1.11 -4.08
C GLY A 138 6.21 1.24 -5.53
N GLU A 139 6.57 2.35 -6.19
CA GLU A 139 6.29 2.56 -7.63
C GLU A 139 6.83 1.40 -8.47
N LEU A 140 8.06 0.96 -8.22
CA LEU A 140 8.66 -0.16 -8.93
C LEU A 140 7.97 -1.50 -8.61
N VAL A 141 7.48 -1.69 -7.37
CA VAL A 141 6.68 -2.87 -7.02
C VAL A 141 5.35 -2.88 -7.77
N ARG A 142 4.67 -1.73 -7.87
CA ARG A 142 3.44 -1.55 -8.65
C ARG A 142 3.65 -1.79 -10.14
N ASP A 143 4.76 -1.30 -10.67
CA ASP A 143 5.14 -1.45 -12.08
C ASP A 143 5.46 -2.90 -12.46
N LEU A 144 6.10 -3.67 -11.57
CA LEU A 144 6.59 -5.03 -11.84
C LEU A 144 5.65 -6.15 -11.42
N TYR A 145 4.99 -6.00 -10.26
CA TYR A 145 4.37 -7.13 -9.56
C TYR A 145 2.88 -6.91 -9.36
N PHE A 146 2.50 -5.84 -8.67
CA PHE A 146 1.14 -5.67 -8.20
C PHE A 146 0.76 -4.20 -8.01
N ILE A 147 -0.16 -3.73 -8.85
CA ILE A 147 -0.58 -2.32 -8.92
C ILE A 147 -1.20 -1.80 -7.62
N ASP A 148 -1.86 -2.66 -6.84
CA ASP A 148 -2.50 -2.27 -5.57
C ASP A 148 -1.57 -2.43 -4.36
N PHE A 149 -0.25 -2.51 -4.57
CA PHE A 149 0.71 -2.40 -3.47
C PHE A 149 0.74 -0.94 -3.00
N THR A 150 0.16 -0.62 -1.84
CA THR A 150 -0.07 0.77 -1.38
C THR A 150 0.70 1.19 -0.13
N GLU A 151 0.96 0.27 0.80
CA GLU A 151 1.57 0.61 2.11
C GLU A 151 2.66 -0.38 2.48
N GLY A 152 2.34 -1.67 2.48
CA GLY A 152 3.26 -2.72 2.88
C GLY A 152 2.81 -4.09 2.43
N GLY A 153 3.59 -5.09 2.81
CA GLY A 153 3.24 -6.48 2.55
C GLY A 153 4.26 -7.50 2.98
N HIS A 154 3.83 -8.76 2.99
CA HIS A 154 4.66 -9.91 3.30
C HIS A 154 4.28 -11.16 2.50
N HIS A 155 5.15 -12.17 2.52
CA HIS A 155 5.03 -13.39 1.70
C HIS A 155 3.73 -14.20 1.86
N PHE A 156 3.00 -14.12 2.99
CA PHE A 156 1.70 -14.78 3.10
C PHE A 156 0.58 -14.12 2.27
N VAL A 157 0.77 -12.85 1.87
CA VAL A 157 -0.18 -12.09 1.04
C VAL A 157 0.33 -12.02 -0.40
N TYR A 158 1.65 -11.84 -0.56
CA TYR A 158 2.28 -11.61 -1.85
C TYR A 158 3.38 -12.62 -2.14
N ASP A 159 3.17 -13.48 -3.14
CA ASP A 159 4.12 -14.51 -3.55
C ASP A 159 5.48 -13.96 -4.02
N PHE A 160 5.51 -12.69 -4.47
CA PHE A 160 6.74 -12.02 -4.88
C PHE A 160 7.55 -11.47 -3.71
N VAL A 161 6.98 -11.38 -2.50
CA VAL A 161 7.71 -10.94 -1.30
C VAL A 161 8.44 -12.14 -0.69
N PRO A 162 9.76 -12.06 -0.46
CA PRO A 162 10.49 -13.20 0.10
C PRO A 162 10.06 -13.58 1.51
N TYR A 163 10.06 -14.89 1.79
CA TYR A 163 9.66 -15.52 3.06
C TYR A 163 10.01 -14.75 4.36
N ASN A 164 11.25 -14.29 4.49
CA ASN A 164 11.74 -13.62 5.70
C ASN A 164 11.77 -12.10 5.58
N LYS A 165 10.89 -11.51 4.75
CA LYS A 165 10.82 -10.07 4.55
C LYS A 165 9.42 -9.53 4.81
N VAL A 166 9.41 -8.33 5.37
CA VAL A 166 8.26 -7.43 5.40
C VAL A 166 8.70 -6.18 4.64
N TRP A 167 7.89 -5.78 3.66
CA TRP A 167 8.14 -4.61 2.83
C TRP A 167 7.23 -3.48 3.27
N LEU A 168 7.77 -2.27 3.29
CA LEU A 168 7.06 -1.02 3.49
C LEU A 168 7.35 -0.12 2.30
N ASP A 169 6.33 0.56 1.79
CA ASP A 169 6.47 1.53 0.72
C ASP A 169 7.36 2.70 1.17
N ASN A 170 8.23 3.18 0.28
CA ASN A 170 9.08 4.35 0.52
C ASN A 170 8.28 5.66 0.58
N ASP A 171 7.05 5.65 0.06
CA ASP A 171 6.15 6.80 0.03
C ASP A 171 5.55 7.10 1.42
N LEU A 172 5.51 6.11 2.32
CA LEU A 172 5.08 6.30 3.70
C LEU A 172 5.92 7.36 4.41
N VAL A 173 5.25 8.36 5.00
CA VAL A 173 5.91 9.35 5.85
C VAL A 173 6.43 8.68 7.14
N PRO A 174 7.52 9.18 7.74
CA PRO A 174 8.10 8.55 8.92
C PRO A 174 7.13 8.31 10.09
N ALA A 175 6.11 9.15 10.23
CA ALA A 175 5.10 9.02 11.29
C ALA A 175 4.14 7.84 11.08
N GLU A 176 3.89 7.43 9.83
CA GLU A 176 2.96 6.33 9.48
C GLU A 176 3.66 4.96 9.48
N ARG A 177 4.97 4.93 9.19
CA ARG A 177 5.74 3.68 9.03
C ARG A 177 5.61 2.72 10.20
N GLU A 178 5.61 3.22 11.44
CA GLU A 178 5.50 2.36 12.62
C GLU A 178 4.10 1.74 12.77
N PHE A 179 3.05 2.44 12.35
CA PHE A 179 1.69 1.92 12.35
C PHE A 179 1.50 0.85 11.27
N VAL A 180 1.92 1.14 10.04
CA VAL A 180 1.89 0.15 8.95
C VAL A 180 2.75 -1.06 9.30
N LEU A 181 3.96 -0.86 9.85
CA LEU A 181 4.79 -1.98 10.29
C LEU A 181 4.11 -2.85 11.35
N LEU A 182 3.39 -2.24 12.30
CA LEU A 182 2.61 -2.99 13.29
C LEU A 182 1.52 -3.83 12.62
N HIS A 183 0.79 -3.25 11.67
CA HIS A 183 -0.23 -3.95 10.88
C HIS A 183 0.38 -5.17 10.17
N GLU A 184 1.45 -4.95 9.40
CA GLU A 184 2.12 -6.00 8.63
C GLU A 184 2.67 -7.13 9.51
N LEU A 185 3.30 -6.79 10.64
CA LEU A 185 3.84 -7.82 11.54
C LEU A 185 2.73 -8.61 12.22
N HIS A 186 1.66 -7.95 12.65
CA HIS A 186 0.52 -8.62 13.29
C HIS A 186 -0.20 -9.55 12.30
N GLU A 187 -0.45 -9.07 11.09
CA GLU A 187 -1.09 -9.84 10.02
C GLU A 187 -0.26 -11.07 9.67
N ARG A 188 1.05 -10.89 9.45
CA ARG A 188 2.01 -11.97 9.15
C ARG A 188 1.99 -13.05 10.21
N TYR A 189 1.95 -12.67 11.47
CA TYR A 189 1.93 -13.62 12.57
C TYR A 189 0.61 -14.38 12.66
N LEU A 190 -0.53 -13.71 12.50
CA LEU A 190 -1.84 -14.36 12.50
C LEU A 190 -2.01 -15.34 11.33
N MET A 191 -1.56 -14.95 10.14
CA MET A 191 -1.58 -15.84 8.97
C MET A 191 -0.66 -17.04 9.15
N PHE A 192 0.52 -16.86 9.74
CA PHE A 192 1.38 -17.99 10.15
C PHE A 192 0.68 -18.95 11.12
N LYS A 193 -0.18 -18.44 12.00
CA LYS A 193 -0.99 -19.26 12.92
C LYS A 193 -2.17 -19.96 12.24
N GLY A 194 -2.35 -19.79 10.93
CA GLY A 194 -3.41 -20.41 10.12
C GLY A 194 -4.69 -19.59 10.06
N MET A 195 -4.66 -18.32 10.47
CA MET A 195 -5.79 -17.41 10.26
C MET A 195 -5.87 -17.02 8.78
N ASP A 196 -7.07 -17.00 8.22
CA ASP A 196 -7.24 -16.50 6.84
C ASP A 196 -7.01 -14.99 6.77
N TYR A 197 -6.71 -14.53 5.56
CA TYR A 197 -6.36 -13.14 5.27
C TYR A 197 -7.39 -12.15 5.82
N ASN A 198 -8.69 -12.36 5.56
CA ASN A 198 -9.71 -11.39 5.94
C ASN A 198 -9.77 -11.19 7.47
N HIS A 199 -9.67 -12.26 8.25
CA HIS A 199 -9.67 -12.15 9.71
C HIS A 199 -8.36 -11.56 10.24
N ALA A 200 -7.22 -11.95 9.66
CA ALA A 200 -5.92 -11.42 10.05
C ALA A 200 -5.84 -9.91 9.78
N HIS A 201 -6.22 -9.49 8.57
CA HIS A 201 -6.26 -8.10 8.14
C HIS A 201 -7.15 -7.25 9.04
N ASN A 202 -8.39 -7.68 9.30
CA ASN A 202 -9.30 -6.95 10.19
C ASN A 202 -8.75 -6.81 11.62
N SER A 203 -8.04 -7.83 12.14
CA SER A 203 -7.39 -7.75 13.44
C SER A 203 -6.24 -6.74 13.44
N SER A 204 -5.45 -6.72 12.36
CA SER A 204 -4.35 -5.78 12.16
C SER A 204 -4.83 -4.33 12.04
N SER A 205 -5.87 -4.05 11.24
CA SER A 205 -6.47 -2.71 11.17
C SER A 205 -7.01 -2.25 12.52
N TYR A 206 -7.51 -3.19 13.34
CA TYR A 206 -8.00 -2.88 14.68
C TYR A 206 -6.87 -2.51 15.64
N ILE A 207 -5.80 -3.29 15.74
CA ILE A 207 -4.67 -2.97 16.64
C ILE A 207 -3.94 -1.70 16.19
N GLU A 208 -3.83 -1.47 14.88
CA GLU A 208 -3.31 -0.22 14.32
C GLU A 208 -4.15 0.97 14.80
N TYR A 209 -5.48 0.91 14.61
CA TYR A 209 -6.40 1.96 15.06
C TYR A 209 -6.29 2.22 16.57
N GLN A 210 -6.19 1.17 17.40
CA GLN A 210 -5.98 1.34 18.85
C GLN A 210 -4.69 2.10 19.15
N CYS A 211 -3.61 1.82 18.43
CA CYS A 211 -2.34 2.53 18.59
C CYS A 211 -2.41 3.96 18.05
N ARG A 212 -3.16 4.24 16.97
CA ARG A 212 -3.39 5.61 16.49
C ARG A 212 -4.15 6.44 17.52
N CYS A 213 -5.16 5.86 18.18
CA CYS A 213 -5.88 6.52 19.26
C CYS A 213 -5.07 6.66 20.55
N ASN A 214 -4.10 5.77 20.78
CA ASN A 214 -3.22 5.80 21.94
C ASN A 214 -1.77 5.47 21.57
N PRO A 215 -1.00 6.43 21.04
CA PRO A 215 0.36 6.20 20.52
C PRO A 215 1.34 5.62 21.55
N GLY A 216 1.08 5.81 22.85
CA GLY A 216 1.89 5.20 23.91
C GLY A 216 1.88 3.66 23.92
N LEU A 217 0.95 3.02 23.20
CA LEU A 217 0.90 1.56 23.04
C LEU A 217 1.76 1.03 21.88
N LEU A 218 2.18 1.90 20.96
CA LEU A 218 2.78 1.50 19.69
C LEU A 218 4.09 0.74 19.88
N SER A 219 5.05 1.30 20.62
CA SER A 219 6.37 0.68 20.81
C SER A 219 6.27 -0.70 21.47
N LYS A 220 5.39 -0.85 22.47
CA LYS A 220 5.16 -2.14 23.15
C LYS A 220 4.51 -3.17 22.22
N SER A 221 3.58 -2.72 21.38
CA SER A 221 2.90 -3.59 20.42
C SER A 221 3.86 -4.06 19.32
N LEU A 222 4.70 -3.16 18.81
CA LEU A 222 5.76 -3.50 17.86
C LEU A 222 6.76 -4.50 18.44
N GLU A 223 7.28 -4.26 19.64
CA GLU A 223 8.22 -5.19 20.29
C GLU A 223 7.64 -6.60 20.44
N LYS A 224 6.36 -6.68 20.81
CA LYS A 224 5.62 -7.94 20.88
C LYS A 224 5.53 -8.61 19.51
N GLU A 225 5.14 -7.90 18.46
CA GLU A 225 4.98 -8.50 17.13
C GLU A 225 6.31 -8.84 16.47
N ILE A 226 7.39 -8.10 16.73
CA ILE A 226 8.76 -8.49 16.35
C ILE A 226 9.13 -9.81 17.03
N THR A 227 8.86 -9.95 18.32
CA THR A 227 9.13 -11.19 19.07
C THR A 227 8.31 -12.37 18.54
N ASN A 228 7.03 -12.15 18.22
CA ASN A 228 6.17 -13.17 17.63
C ASN A 228 6.69 -13.63 16.26
N ASN A 229 7.08 -12.69 15.39
CA ASN A 229 7.54 -13.02 14.05
C ASN A 229 8.90 -13.72 14.04
N ALA A 230 9.73 -13.54 15.08
CA ALA A 230 10.98 -14.29 15.26
C ALA A 230 10.75 -15.81 15.44
N LEU A 231 9.52 -16.24 15.77
CA LEU A 231 9.14 -17.65 15.86
C LEU A 231 8.91 -18.31 14.49
N ILE A 232 8.75 -17.52 13.43
CA ILE A 232 8.36 -17.97 12.10
C ILE A 232 9.59 -18.47 11.33
N LYS A 233 9.87 -19.77 11.42
CA LYS A 233 11.05 -20.39 10.80
C LYS A 233 10.73 -21.08 9.46
N PRO A 234 11.66 -21.07 8.47
CA PRO A 234 11.43 -21.60 7.13
C PRO A 234 10.85 -23.02 7.10
N GLU A 235 11.28 -23.87 8.03
CA GLU A 235 10.84 -25.26 8.17
C GLU A 235 9.34 -25.43 8.49
N PHE A 236 8.66 -24.39 8.97
CA PHE A 236 7.24 -24.44 9.30
C PHE A 236 6.32 -24.01 8.15
N VAL A 237 6.87 -23.44 7.07
CA VAL A 237 6.08 -22.90 5.95
C VAL A 237 6.09 -23.81 4.73
N SER A 238 7.07 -24.72 4.61
CA SER A 238 7.06 -25.78 3.59
C SER A 238 6.04 -26.91 3.85
N ALA A 239 5.27 -26.85 4.94
CA ALA A 239 4.26 -27.84 5.30
C ALA A 239 2.82 -27.45 4.89
N ILE A 240 2.64 -26.26 4.28
CA ILE A 240 1.32 -25.67 3.96
C ILE A 240 1.17 -25.37 2.45
N ALA A 241 2.18 -25.72 1.63
CA ALA A 241 2.15 -25.58 0.16
C ALA A 241 1.76 -26.90 -0.53
#